data_AF-A0A7X8WDN1-F1
#
_entry.id   AF-A0A7X8WDN1-F1
#
_cell.length_a   1.000
_cell.length_b   1.000
_cell.length_c   1.000
_cell.angle_alpha   90.00
_cell.angle_beta   90.00
_cell.angle_gamma   90.00
#
_symmetry.space_group_name_H-M   'P 1'
#
loop_
_entity.id
_entity.type
_entity.pdbx_description
1 polymer ?
#
loop_
_entity_poly.entity_id
_entity_poly.type
_entity_poly.pdbx_seq_one_letter_code
_entity_poly.pdbx_strand_id
1 'polypeptide(L)'
;ACIYDGKEFYHSKKYNVRIVDRVGGGDSFAAGLICGLVDGKNMKDALEFGVAASALKHTIPGDFNLVTRADVDTLVGGDASGRVQR
;
A
#
# COMPACT_ATOMS: atom_id res chain seq x y z
N ALA A 1 -4.19 -1.00 -8.50
CA ALA A 1 -3.05 -1.65 -9.18
C ALA A 1 -3.45 -3.08 -9.58
N CYS A 2 -2.67 -3.75 -10.43
CA CYS A 2 -2.85 -5.16 -10.74
C CYS A 2 -1.52 -5.93 -10.63
N ILE A 3 -1.61 -7.23 -10.36
CA ILE A 3 -0.49 -8.18 -10.38
C ILE A 3 -0.93 -9.46 -11.09
N TYR A 4 -0.02 -10.09 -11.84
CA TYR A 4 -0.25 -11.32 -12.60
C TYR A 4 0.63 -12.44 -12.05
N ASP A 5 0.05 -13.59 -11.73
CA ASP A 5 0.79 -14.76 -11.21
C ASP A 5 1.25 -15.75 -12.29
N GLY A 6 0.99 -15.45 -13.57
CA GLY A 6 1.21 -16.39 -14.66
C GLY A 6 -0.07 -17.13 -15.11
N LYS A 7 -1.18 -17.01 -14.38
CA LYS A 7 -2.48 -17.63 -14.67
C LYS A 7 -3.62 -16.62 -14.65
N GLU A 8 -3.68 -15.76 -13.65
CA GLU A 8 -4.76 -14.78 -13.48
C GLU A 8 -4.26 -13.41 -12.98
N PHE A 9 -5.09 -12.39 -13.18
CA PHE A 9 -4.83 -11.04 -12.72
C PHE A 9 -5.59 -10.74 -11.43
N TYR A 10 -4.86 -10.35 -10.40
CA TYR A 10 -5.45 -9.80 -9.19
C TYR A 10 -5.48 -8.28 -9.28
N HIS A 11 -6.58 -7.69 -8.83
CA HIS A 11 -6.77 -6.24 -8.79
C HIS A 11 -6.92 -5.80 -7.34
N SER A 12 -6.21 -4.73 -6.98
CA SER A 12 -6.34 -4.12 -5.66
C SER A 12 -7.65 -3.37 -5.53
N LYS A 13 -8.07 -3.13 -4.28
CA LYS A 13 -9.06 -2.10 -3.97
C LYS A 13 -8.57 -0.72 -4.42
N LYS A 14 -9.52 0.22 -4.57
CA LYS A 14 -9.24 1.65 -4.76
C LYS A 14 -9.25 2.33 -3.41
N TYR A 15 -8.17 3.04 -3.09
CA TYR A 15 -8.05 3.84 -1.87
C TYR A 15 -8.23 5.31 -2.23
N ASN A 16 -9.21 5.95 -1.60
CA ASN A 16 -9.41 7.40 -1.73
C ASN A 16 -8.65 8.07 -0.59
N VAL A 17 -7.53 8.71 -0.92
CA VAL A 17 -6.69 9.42 0.04
C VAL A 17 -6.58 10.89 -0.33
N ARG A 18 -6.40 11.74 0.68
CA ARG A 18 -6.04 13.14 0.44
C ARG A 18 -4.55 13.20 0.10
N ILE A 19 -4.23 13.64 -1.11
CA ILE A 19 -2.84 13.78 -1.56
C ILE A 19 -2.24 15.04 -0.93
N VAL A 20 -1.11 14.84 -0.25
CA VAL A 20 -0.19 15.86 0.26
C VAL A 20 1.04 15.94 -0.65
N ASP A 21 1.60 14.79 -1.02
CA ASP A 21 2.76 14.67 -1.92
C ASP A 21 2.64 13.39 -2.76
N ARG A 22 3.23 13.37 -3.94
CA ARG A 22 3.25 12.20 -4.84
C ARG A 22 4.61 11.49 -4.90
N VAL A 23 5.66 12.16 -4.46
CA VAL A 23 7.03 11.63 -4.51
C VAL A 23 7.16 10.43 -3.55
N GLY A 24 7.87 9.39 -3.98
CA GLY A 24 8.06 8.14 -3.23
C GLY A 24 6.89 7.16 -3.24
N GLY A 25 5.77 7.48 -3.90
CA GLY A 25 4.60 6.59 -3.94
C GLY A 25 4.87 5.26 -4.65
N GLY A 26 5.70 5.26 -5.70
CA GLY A 26 6.09 4.05 -6.43
C GLY A 26 7.02 3.15 -5.63
N ASP A 27 8.05 3.72 -4.99
CA ASP A 27 8.97 2.97 -4.14
C ASP A 27 8.25 2.40 -2.92
N SER A 28 7.30 3.16 -2.35
CA SER A 28 6.43 2.70 -1.27
C SER A 28 5.55 1.52 -1.69
N PHE A 29 5.02 1.55 -2.91
CA PHE A 29 4.25 0.43 -3.48
C PHE A 29 5.12 -0.82 -3.61
N ALA A 30 6.29 -0.69 -4.25
CA ALA A 30 7.20 -1.81 -4.49
C ALA A 30 7.72 -2.40 -3.17
N ALA A 31 8.16 -1.55 -2.25
CA ALA A 31 8.62 -1.97 -0.92
C ALA A 31 7.51 -2.68 -0.14
N GLY A 32 6.28 -2.15 -0.15
CA GLY A 32 5.14 -2.78 0.50
C GLY A 32 4.77 -4.14 -0.13
N LEU A 33 4.76 -4.23 -1.45
CA LEU A 33 4.48 -5.49 -2.15
C LEU A 33 5.54 -6.57 -1.81
N ILE A 34 6.82 -6.23 -1.91
CA ILE A 34 7.93 -7.14 -1.59
C ILE A 34 7.84 -7.59 -0.13
N CYS A 35 7.59 -6.64 0.78
CA CYS A 35 7.42 -6.88 2.20
C CYS A 35 6.27 -7.88 2.47
N GLY A 36 5.11 -7.69 1.83
CA GLY A 36 4.00 -8.63 1.93
C GLY A 36 4.33 -10.04 1.43
N LEU A 37 5.01 -10.16 0.28
CA LEU A 37 5.44 -11.44 -0.28
C LEU A 37 6.45 -12.16 0.63
N VAL A 38 7.44 -11.44 1.17
CA VAL A 38 8.45 -11.97 2.09
C VAL A 38 7.82 -12.45 3.40
N ASP A 39 6.77 -11.78 3.88
CA ASP A 39 6.00 -12.21 5.05
C ASP A 39 5.09 -13.43 4.77
N GLY A 40 5.09 -13.98 3.55
CA GLY A 40 4.28 -15.15 3.18
C GLY A 40 2.83 -14.84 2.81
N LYS A 41 2.47 -13.57 2.56
CA LYS A 41 1.14 -13.23 2.02
C LYS A 41 0.99 -13.78 0.61
N ASN A 42 -0.22 -14.19 0.25
CA ASN A 42 -0.53 -14.51 -1.15
C ASN A 42 -0.42 -13.24 -2.03
N MET A 43 -0.37 -13.42 -3.36
CA MET A 43 -0.20 -12.29 -4.29
C MET A 43 -1.26 -11.19 -4.14
N LYS A 44 -2.52 -11.57 -3.89
CA LYS A 44 -3.62 -10.62 -3.74
C LYS A 44 -3.42 -9.76 -2.48
N ASP A 45 -3.13 -10.38 -1.36
CA ASP A 45 -2.98 -9.68 -0.08
C ASP A 45 -1.67 -8.87 -0.03
N ALA A 46 -0.60 -9.37 -0.68
CA ALA A 46 0.62 -8.60 -0.86
C ALA A 46 0.39 -7.37 -1.77
N LEU A 47 -0.43 -7.51 -2.82
CA LEU A 47 -0.84 -6.38 -3.66
C LEU A 47 -1.63 -5.35 -2.86
N GLU A 48 -2.60 -5.75 -2.04
CA GLU A 48 -3.35 -4.82 -1.19
C GLU A 48 -2.43 -4.09 -0.21
N PHE A 49 -1.49 -4.80 0.41
CA PHE A 49 -0.52 -4.20 1.33
C PHE A 49 0.36 -3.16 0.62
N GLY A 50 0.88 -3.47 -0.57
CA GLY A 50 1.66 -2.52 -1.37
C GLY A 50 0.87 -1.27 -1.76
N VAL A 51 -0.38 -1.44 -2.22
CA VAL A 51 -1.22 -0.30 -2.59
C VAL A 51 -1.59 0.55 -1.39
N ALA A 52 -1.90 -0.06 -0.24
CA ALA A 52 -2.17 0.66 1.00
C ALA A 52 -0.95 1.47 1.48
N ALA A 53 0.26 0.88 1.43
CA ALA A 53 1.50 1.59 1.76
C ALA A 53 1.74 2.81 0.84
N SER A 54 1.51 2.64 -0.47
CA SER A 54 1.60 3.72 -1.45
C SER A 54 0.55 4.82 -1.22
N ALA A 55 -0.68 4.43 -0.92
CA ALA A 55 -1.76 5.35 -0.64
C ALA A 55 -1.47 6.20 0.61
N LEU A 56 -0.97 5.59 1.69
CA LEU A 56 -0.58 6.30 2.91
C LEU A 56 0.64 7.20 2.67
N LYS A 57 1.62 6.78 1.86
CA LYS A 57 2.76 7.61 1.48
C LYS A 57 2.31 8.93 0.85
N HIS A 58 1.24 8.92 0.05
CA HIS A 58 0.72 10.14 -0.56
C HIS A 58 0.17 11.16 0.44
N THR A 59 -0.03 10.77 1.70
CA THR A 59 -0.54 11.65 2.77
C THR A 59 0.56 12.30 3.61
N ILE A 60 1.83 11.99 3.32
CA ILE A 60 3.01 12.46 4.07
C ILE A 60 3.96 13.22 3.12
N PRO A 61 4.47 14.40 3.50
CA PRO A 61 5.41 15.16 2.67
C PRO A 61 6.77 14.47 2.52
N GLY A 62 7.45 14.70 1.39
CA GLY A 62 8.78 14.18 1.11
C GLY A 62 8.77 12.83 0.42
N ASP A 63 9.95 12.24 0.20
CA ASP A 63 10.11 11.01 -0.59
C ASP A 63 10.00 9.72 0.26
N PHE A 64 10.54 9.74 1.49
CA PHE A 64 10.58 8.54 2.32
C PHE A 64 9.20 8.11 2.83
N ASN A 65 8.97 6.80 2.81
CA ASN A 65 7.81 6.20 3.44
C ASN A 65 8.02 6.08 4.95
N LEU A 66 7.32 6.93 5.71
CA LEU A 66 7.36 6.94 7.19
C LEU A 66 6.16 6.19 7.80
N VAL A 67 5.45 5.41 7.00
CA VAL A 67 4.29 4.60 7.40
C VAL A 67 4.76 3.31 8.04
N THR A 68 4.14 2.91 9.16
CA THR A 68 4.44 1.66 9.86
C THR A 68 3.64 0.49 9.28
N ARG A 69 4.07 -0.75 9.56
CA ARG A 69 3.29 -1.95 9.17
C ARG A 69 1.86 -1.91 9.74
N ALA A 70 1.70 -1.46 10.99
CA ALA A 70 0.40 -1.34 11.64
C ALA A 70 -0.54 -0.35 10.94
N ASP A 71 -0.01 0.77 10.43
CA ASP A 71 -0.80 1.74 9.65
C ASP A 71 -1.33 1.11 8.36
N VAL A 72 -0.48 0.34 7.67
CA VAL A 72 -0.86 -0.35 6.43
C VAL A 72 -1.91 -1.42 6.72
N ASP A 73 -1.71 -2.25 7.74
CA ASP A 73 -2.65 -3.31 8.13
C ASP A 73 -4.02 -2.72 8.51
N THR A 74 -4.03 -1.59 9.21
CA THR A 74 -5.26 -0.87 9.57
C THR A 74 -6.02 -0.39 8.33
N LEU A 75 -5.31 0.18 7.35
CA LEU A 75 -5.91 0.63 6.10
C LEU A 75 -6.44 -0.54 5.24
N VAL A 76 -5.69 -1.65 5.16
CA VAL A 76 -6.14 -2.88 4.47
C VAL A 76 -7.39 -3.47 5.13
N GLY A 77 -7.44 -3.44 6.47
CA GLY A 77 -8.53 -3.93 7.31
C GLY A 77 -9.85 -3.16 7.19
N GLY A 78 -9.85 -1.97 6.57
CA GLY A 78 -11.08 -1.26 6.20
C GLY A 78 -11.22 0.17 6.71
N ASP A 79 -10.19 0.75 7.35
CA ASP A 79 -10.20 2.19 7.62
C ASP A 79 -9.95 2.98 6.33
N ALA A 80 -11.00 3.11 5.52
CA ALA A 80 -10.97 3.78 4.22
C ALA A 80 -10.71 5.30 4.29
N SER A 81 -10.48 5.86 5.49
CA SER A 81 -10.15 7.28 5.64
C SER A 81 -8.76 7.62 5.11
N GLY A 82 -7.87 6.63 4.97
CA GLY A 82 -6.57 6.78 4.33
C GLY A 82 -5.62 7.73 5.05
N ARG A 83 -5.83 7.96 6.35
CA ARG A 83 -4.99 8.83 7.19
C ARG A 83 -4.19 7.98 8.15
N VAL A 84 -2.90 8.29 8.31
CA VAL A 84 -2.09 7.72 9.38
C VAL A 84 -2.64 8.24 10.71
N GLN A 85 -3.12 7.34 11.57
CA GLN A 85 -3.57 7.67 12.92
C GLN A 85 -2.35 7.63 13.84
N ARG A 86 -2.08 8.74 14.55
CA ARG A 86 -1.00 8.85 15.54
C ARG A 86 -1.58 9.28 16.87
#